data_AF-A0A7H0H5R2-F1
#
_entry.id   AF-A0A7H0H5R2-F1
#
_cell.length_a   1.000
_cell.length_b   1.000
_cell.length_c   1.000
_cell.angle_alpha   90.00
_cell.angle_beta   90.00
_cell.angle_gamma   90.00
#
_symmetry.space_group_name_H-M   'P 1'
#
loop_
_entity.id
_entity.type
_entity.pdbx_description
1 polymer ?
#
loop_
_entity_poly.entity_id
_entity_poly.type
_entity_poly.pdbx_seq_one_letter_code
_entity_poly.pdbx_strand_id
1 'polypeptide(L)'
;MDPQDDSMMRWVVHHYRYDPLRRERRHVLVSAFDNEREFDECMSELSREVENRRRAEHGDQRERVTGTIWEPGHLARAATGHLVRRAIEHGADPSRLLDSGELPDNMALLHFADGDSEEQA
;
A
#
# COMPACT_ATOMS: atom_id res chain seq x y z
N MET A 1 -17.13 3.77 7.03
CA MET A 1 -16.04 3.72 8.01
C MET A 1 -14.91 4.66 7.54
N ASP A 2 -14.07 5.19 8.44
CA ASP A 2 -12.97 6.09 8.07
C ASP A 2 -11.75 5.29 7.57
N PRO A 3 -11.33 5.43 6.29
CA PRO A 3 -10.16 4.73 5.78
C PRO A 3 -8.85 5.09 6.49
N GLN A 4 -8.81 6.18 7.26
CA GLN A 4 -7.64 6.60 8.03
C GLN A 4 -7.59 6.03 9.45
N ASP A 5 -8.65 5.35 9.91
CA ASP A 5 -8.65 4.69 11.22
C ASP A 5 -7.74 3.46 11.22
N ASP A 6 -6.46 3.67 11.56
CA ASP A 6 -5.41 2.65 11.54
C ASP A 6 -5.45 1.69 12.74
N SER A 7 -6.47 1.81 13.61
CA SER A 7 -6.59 0.98 14.82
C SER A 7 -7.26 -0.38 14.57
N MET A 8 -7.90 -0.56 13.42
CA MET A 8 -8.69 -1.74 13.09
C MET A 8 -8.29 -2.34 11.74
N MET A 9 -8.70 -3.59 11.52
CA MET A 9 -8.62 -4.23 10.21
C MET A 9 -9.65 -3.60 9.26
N ARG A 10 -9.24 -3.40 8.00
CA ARG A 10 -10.03 -2.67 7.01
C ARG A 10 -9.98 -3.34 5.65
N TRP A 11 -11.14 -3.48 5.05
CA TRP A 11 -11.29 -3.96 3.69
C TRP A 11 -11.36 -2.77 2.75
N VAL A 12 -10.32 -2.55 1.96
CA VAL A 12 -10.14 -1.32 1.15
C VAL A 12 -10.29 -1.62 -0.33
N VAL A 13 -11.08 -0.81 -1.01
CA VAL A 13 -11.28 -0.89 -2.46
C VAL A 13 -10.52 0.24 -3.16
N HIS A 14 -9.65 -0.14 -4.08
CA HIS A 14 -8.94 0.77 -4.96
C HIS A 14 -9.47 0.69 -6.39
N HIS A 15 -9.60 1.84 -7.02
CA HIS A 15 -9.92 1.97 -8.43
C HIS A 15 -8.73 2.57 -9.18
N TYR A 16 -8.11 1.77 -10.03
CA TYR A 16 -7.07 2.21 -10.95
C TYR A 16 -7.70 2.79 -12.21
N ARG A 17 -7.60 4.10 -12.38
CA ARG A 17 -8.21 4.84 -13.51
C ARG A 17 -7.34 5.99 -13.99
N TYR A 18 -7.66 6.50 -15.17
CA TYR A 18 -7.09 7.77 -15.64
C TYR A 18 -7.72 8.95 -14.89
N ASP A 19 -6.90 9.82 -14.31
CA ASP A 19 -7.28 11.10 -13.73
C ASP A 19 -7.11 12.19 -14.79
N PRO A 20 -8.19 12.73 -15.37
CA PRO A 20 -8.10 13.73 -16.44
C PRO A 20 -7.57 15.08 -15.95
N LEU A 21 -7.73 15.42 -14.67
CA LEU A 21 -7.24 16.69 -14.12
C LEU A 21 -5.72 16.68 -14.01
N ARG A 22 -5.16 15.57 -13.56
CA ARG A 22 -3.71 15.38 -13.39
C ARG A 22 -3.03 14.80 -14.63
N ARG A 23 -3.82 14.35 -15.60
CA ARG A 23 -3.39 13.71 -16.85
C ARG A 23 -2.56 12.45 -16.64
N GLU A 24 -2.78 11.74 -15.53
CA GLU A 24 -2.00 10.55 -15.13
C GLU A 24 -2.92 9.40 -14.68
N ARG A 25 -2.39 8.18 -14.61
CA ARG A 25 -3.13 7.02 -14.07
C ARG A 25 -2.80 6.82 -12.60
N ARG A 26 -3.81 6.55 -11.78
CA ARG A 26 -3.63 6.41 -10.33
C ARG A 26 -4.51 5.33 -9.75
N HIS A 27 -4.03 4.72 -8.67
CA HIS A 27 -4.87 4.00 -7.72
C HIS A 27 -5.56 5.01 -6.81
N VAL A 28 -6.88 5.09 -6.88
CA VAL A 28 -7.70 5.94 -6.01
C VAL A 28 -8.40 5.04 -4.99
N LEU A 29 -8.28 5.36 -3.70
CA LEU A 29 -9.09 4.70 -2.66
C LEU A 29 -10.53 5.17 -2.83
N VAL A 30 -11.45 4.24 -3.06
CA VAL A 30 -12.87 4.54 -3.32
C VAL A 30 -13.73 4.31 -2.08
N SER A 31 -13.47 3.22 -1.36
CA SER A 31 -14.21 2.88 -0.15
C SER A 31 -13.34 2.05 0.80
N ALA A 32 -13.71 2.07 2.08
CA ALA A 32 -13.18 1.21 3.11
C ALA A 32 -14.32 0.69 3.99
N PHE A 33 -14.23 -0.58 4.35
CA PHE A 33 -15.23 -1.31 5.12
C PHE A 33 -14.58 -1.99 6.32
N ASP A 34 -15.37 -2.20 7.36
CA ASP A 34 -14.99 -2.97 8.56
C ASP A 34 -15.41 -4.45 8.47
N ASN A 35 -16.11 -4.84 7.40
CA ASN A 35 -16.62 -6.18 7.19
C ASN A 35 -16.45 -6.63 5.74
N GLU A 36 -16.24 -7.94 5.57
CA GLU A 36 -15.97 -8.58 4.28
C GLU A 36 -17.19 -8.55 3.34
N ARG A 37 -18.41 -8.69 3.88
CA ARG A 37 -19.63 -8.76 3.07
C ARG A 37 -19.88 -7.48 2.28
N GLU A 38 -19.86 -6.31 2.93
CA GLU A 38 -20.04 -5.02 2.25
C GLU A 38 -18.91 -4.74 1.26
N PHE A 39 -17.69 -5.20 1.58
CA PHE A 39 -16.57 -5.15 0.66
C PHE A 39 -16.81 -5.99 -0.60
N ASP A 40 -17.27 -7.23 -0.46
CA ASP A 40 -17.52 -8.13 -1.59
C ASP A 40 -18.66 -7.65 -2.48
N GLU A 41 -19.74 -7.12 -1.88
CA GLU A 41 -20.84 -6.49 -2.59
C GLU A 41 -20.33 -5.29 -3.42
N CYS A 42 -19.57 -4.40 -2.78
CA CYS A 42 -18.98 -3.23 -3.45
C CYS A 42 -17.99 -3.62 -4.57
N MET A 43 -17.11 -4.59 -4.31
CA MET A 43 -16.16 -5.10 -5.29
C MET A 43 -16.87 -5.69 -6.50
N SER A 44 -17.94 -6.47 -6.28
CA SER A 44 -18.73 -7.09 -7.35
C SER A 44 -19.43 -6.04 -8.20
N GLU A 45 -20.05 -5.04 -7.58
CA GLU A 45 -20.73 -3.95 -8.26
C GLU A 45 -19.76 -3.12 -9.11
N LEU A 46 -18.67 -2.63 -8.51
CA LEU A 46 -17.69 -1.80 -9.20
C LEU A 46 -16.97 -2.56 -10.31
N SER A 47 -16.65 -3.83 -10.10
CA SER A 47 -16.02 -4.66 -11.14
C SER A 47 -16.92 -4.81 -12.36
N ARG A 48 -18.23 -5.03 -12.14
CA ARG A 48 -19.22 -5.08 -13.23
C ARG A 48 -19.32 -3.76 -13.97
N GLU A 49 -19.32 -2.64 -13.26
CA GLU A 49 -19.34 -1.31 -13.88
C GLU A 49 -18.10 -1.04 -14.73
N VAL A 50 -16.91 -1.34 -14.20
CA VAL A 50 -15.65 -1.19 -14.94
C VAL A 50 -15.65 -2.06 -16.18
N GLU A 51 -16.07 -3.33 -16.07
CA GLU A 51 -16.14 -4.23 -17.22
C GLU A 51 -17.11 -3.71 -18.30
N ASN A 52 -18.27 -3.17 -17.88
CA ASN A 52 -19.20 -2.54 -18.81
C ASN A 52 -18.57 -1.32 -19.51
N ARG A 53 -17.86 -0.46 -18.77
CA ARG A 53 -17.14 0.69 -19.37
C ARG A 53 -16.04 0.23 -20.31
N ARG A 54 -15.28 -0.80 -19.97
CA ARG A 54 -14.20 -1.36 -20.81
C ARG A 54 -14.69 -1.93 -22.14
N ARG A 55 -15.91 -2.45 -22.19
CA ARG A 55 -16.54 -2.98 -23.41
C ARG A 55 -17.11 -1.89 -24.31
N ALA A 56 -17.28 -0.67 -23.82
CA ALA A 56 -17.68 0.44 -24.66
C ALA A 56 -16.59 0.78 -25.69
N GLU A 57 -16.98 1.36 -26.83
CA GLU A 57 -16.08 1.67 -27.95
C GLU A 57 -14.84 2.51 -27.55
N HIS A 58 -14.99 3.37 -26.55
CA HIS A 58 -13.92 4.22 -26.01
C HIS A 58 -13.55 3.86 -24.56
N GLY A 59 -13.83 2.61 -24.15
CA GLY A 59 -13.56 2.10 -22.83
C GLY A 59 -12.07 2.05 -22.51
N ASP A 60 -11.70 2.46 -21.29
CA ASP A 60 -10.31 2.39 -20.84
C ASP A 60 -9.91 0.96 -20.49
N GLN A 61 -9.21 0.30 -21.41
CA GLN A 61 -8.78 -1.09 -21.25
C GLN A 61 -7.86 -1.37 -20.05
N ARG A 62 -7.30 -0.34 -19.43
CA ARG A 62 -6.45 -0.48 -18.25
C ARG A 62 -7.18 -0.16 -16.95
N GLU A 63 -8.44 0.29 -17.02
CA GLU A 63 -9.28 0.52 -15.85
C GLU A 63 -9.50 -0.80 -15.09
N ARG A 64 -9.33 -0.78 -13.77
CA ARG A 64 -9.57 -1.96 -12.92
C ARG A 64 -9.85 -1.57 -11.49
N VAL A 65 -10.60 -2.42 -10.82
CA VAL A 65 -10.86 -2.33 -9.38
C VAL A 65 -10.12 -3.48 -8.70
N THR A 66 -9.50 -3.19 -7.57
CA THR A 66 -8.73 -4.14 -6.77
C THR A 66 -9.05 -3.93 -5.30
N GLY A 67 -9.22 -5.01 -4.56
CA GLY A 67 -9.40 -4.98 -3.12
C GLY A 67 -8.16 -5.43 -2.37
N THR A 68 -7.96 -4.91 -1.17
CA THR A 68 -6.86 -5.29 -0.27
C THR A 68 -7.30 -5.15 1.18
N ILE A 69 -6.67 -5.93 2.07
CA ILE A 69 -6.90 -5.85 3.51
C ILE A 69 -5.77 -5.02 4.11
N TRP A 70 -6.13 -3.98 4.85
CA TRP A 70 -5.21 -3.21 5.67
C TRP A 70 -5.38 -3.65 7.12
N GLU A 71 -4.37 -4.34 7.62
CA GLU A 71 -4.26 -4.67 9.04
C GLU A 71 -4.15 -3.39 9.91
N PRO A 72 -4.44 -3.49 11.21
CA PRO A 72 -4.09 -2.44 12.16
C PRO A 72 -2.61 -2.02 12.00
N GLY A 73 -2.34 -0.72 12.12
CA GLY A 73 -1.00 -0.16 11.97
C GLY A 73 -0.46 -0.12 10.53
N HIS A 74 -1.25 -0.48 9.51
CA HIS A 74 -0.81 -0.46 8.11
C HIS A 74 -0.30 0.93 7.67
N LEU A 75 -1.01 2.00 8.03
CA LEU A 75 -0.62 3.36 7.67
C LEU A 75 0.62 3.82 8.44
N ALA A 76 0.71 3.47 9.72
CA ALA A 76 1.89 3.74 10.54
C ALA A 76 3.15 3.08 9.96
N ARG A 77 3.05 1.79 9.60
CA ARG A 77 4.14 1.05 8.93
C ARG A 77 4.54 1.71 7.61
N ALA A 78 3.56 2.05 6.77
CA ALA A 78 3.82 2.74 5.50
C ALA A 78 4.53 4.09 5.69
N ALA A 79 4.15 4.86 6.72
CA ALA A 79 4.80 6.12 7.07
C ALA A 79 6.25 5.90 7.52
N THR A 80 6.52 4.91 8.39
CA THR A 80 7.88 4.52 8.78
C THR A 80 8.73 4.18 7.55
N GLY A 81 8.21 3.32 6.66
CA GLY A 81 8.91 2.96 5.42
C GLY A 81 9.22 4.17 4.53
N HIS A 82 8.30 5.13 4.42
CA HIS A 82 8.55 6.36 3.67
C HIS A 82 9.69 7.20 4.27
N LEU A 83 9.73 7.34 5.60
CA LEU A 83 10.79 8.07 6.29
C LEU A 83 12.15 7.37 6.16
N VAL A 84 12.19 6.04 6.34
CA VAL A 84 13.40 5.23 6.15
C VAL A 84 13.95 5.40 4.73
N ARG A 85 13.10 5.23 3.71
CA ARG A 85 13.50 5.41 2.30
C ARG A 85 14.07 6.80 2.06
N ARG A 86 13.40 7.83 2.58
CA ARG A 86 13.81 9.23 2.41
C ARG A 86 15.13 9.53 3.12
N ALA A 87 15.37 8.98 4.31
CA ALA A 87 16.64 9.14 5.02
C ALA A 87 17.79 8.57 4.19
N ILE A 88 17.63 7.35 3.66
CA ILE A 88 18.61 6.70 2.80
C ILE A 88 18.86 7.53 1.52
N GLU A 89 17.80 7.97 0.84
CA GLU A 89 17.91 8.78 -0.39
C GLU A 89 18.68 10.10 -0.20
N HIS A 90 18.68 10.63 1.03
CA HIS A 90 19.39 11.86 1.37
C HIS A 90 20.69 11.63 2.16
N GLY A 91 21.13 10.37 2.33
CA GLY A 91 22.37 10.04 3.06
C GLY A 91 22.30 10.29 4.57
N ALA A 92 21.10 10.34 5.15
CA ALA A 92 20.90 10.44 6.60
C ALA A 92 20.84 9.04 7.23
N ASP A 93 21.26 8.93 8.49
CA ASP A 93 21.23 7.69 9.26
C ASP A 93 19.77 7.30 9.63
N PRO A 94 19.24 6.15 9.14
CA PRO A 94 17.89 5.71 9.45
C PRO A 94 17.77 4.88 10.74
N SER A 95 18.87 4.60 11.46
CA SER A 95 18.90 3.61 12.56
C SER A 95 17.80 3.80 13.59
N ARG A 96 17.57 5.04 14.04
CA ARG A 96 16.48 5.34 15.00
C ARG A 96 15.09 4.98 14.51
N LEU A 97 14.82 5.11 13.21
CA LEU A 97 13.53 4.76 12.61
C LEU A 97 13.36 3.24 12.52
N LEU A 98 14.46 2.53 12.24
CA LEU A 98 14.50 1.07 12.17
C LEU A 98 14.32 0.43 13.56
N ASP A 99 14.86 1.06 14.61
CA ASP A 99 14.80 0.54 15.99
C ASP A 99 13.45 0.78 16.68
N SER A 100 12.70 1.81 16.26
CA SER A 100 11.49 2.27 16.95
C SER A 100 10.19 2.06 16.19
N GLY A 101 10.26 1.89 14.86
CA GLY A 101 9.10 1.76 13.99
C GLY A 101 8.92 0.34 13.49
N GLU A 102 7.66 -0.11 13.44
CA GLU A 102 7.34 -1.30 12.65
C GLU A 102 7.56 -1.01 11.16
N LEU A 103 8.24 -1.94 10.48
CA LEU A 103 8.52 -1.84 9.06
C LEU A 103 7.35 -2.36 8.22
N PRO A 104 7.12 -1.79 7.02
CA PRO A 104 6.23 -2.41 6.04
C PRO A 104 6.72 -3.82 5.66
N ASP A 105 5.78 -4.69 5.30
CA ASP A 105 6.07 -6.10 4.98
C ASP A 105 7.00 -6.28 3.77
N ASN A 106 7.13 -5.25 2.92
CA ASN A 106 8.05 -5.24 1.79
C ASN A 106 9.48 -4.76 2.13
N MET A 107 9.77 -4.51 3.42
CA MET A 107 11.09 -4.11 3.92
C MET A 107 11.59 -5.11 4.96
N ALA A 108 12.89 -5.35 4.97
CA ALA A 108 13.55 -6.20 5.95
C ALA A 108 14.86 -5.56 6.42
N LEU A 109 15.19 -5.75 7.69
CA LEU A 109 16.48 -5.39 8.26
C LEU A 109 17.40 -6.62 8.22
N LEU A 110 18.54 -6.49 7.53
CA LEU A 110 19.56 -7.54 7.47
C LEU A 110 20.72 -7.14 8.38
N HIS A 111 20.97 -7.97 9.41
CA HIS A 111 22.16 -7.84 10.24
C HIS A 111 23.27 -8.70 9.64
N PHE A 112 24.38 -8.08 9.25
CA PHE A 112 25.59 -8.79 8.91
C PHE A 112 26.46 -8.79 10.17
N ALA A 113 26.70 -9.96 10.75
CA ALA A 113 27.74 -10.09 11.75
C ALA A 113 29.08 -9.89 11.03
N ASP A 114 29.88 -8.94 11.50
CA ASP A 114 31.26 -8.81 11.02
C ASP A 114 31.97 -10.13 11.30
N GLY A 115 32.45 -10.78 10.23
CA GLY A 115 33.05 -12.10 10.31
C GLY A 115 34.25 -12.10 11.25
N ASP A 116 34.32 -13.14 12.09
CA ASP A 116 35.45 -13.46 12.95
C ASP A 116 36.75 -13.40 12.14
N SER A 117 37.47 -12.30 12.29
CA SER A 117 38.86 -12.21 11.84
C SER A 117 39.70 -12.90 12.89
N GLU A 118 39.69 -14.24 12.90
CA GLU A 118 40.67 -15.02 13.65
C GLU A 118 42.04 -14.84 12.99
N GLU A 119 42.84 -13.98 13.63
CA GLU A 119 44.27 -13.84 13.47
C GLU A 119 44.94 -15.20 13.73
N GLN A 120 45.34 -15.90 12.66
CA GLN A 120 46.19 -17.09 12.74
C GLN A 120 47.58 -16.67 13.22
N ALA A 121 47.92 -17.08 14.44
CA ALA A 121 49.26 -17.01 15.02
C ALA A 121 50.13 -18.23 14.63
#